data_AF-A0A9E4Z319-F1
#
_entry.id   AF-A0A9E4Z319-F1
#
_cell.length_a   1.000
_cell.length_b   1.000
_cell.length_c   1.000
_cell.angle_alpha   90.00
_cell.angle_beta   90.00
_cell.angle_gamma   90.00
#
_symmetry.space_group_name_H-M   'P 1'
#
loop_
_entity.id
_entity.type
_entity.pdbx_description
1 polymer ?
#
loop_
_entity_poly.entity_id
_entity_poly.type
_entity_poly.pdbx_seq_one_letter_code
_entity_poly.pdbx_strand_id
1 'polypeptide(L)' 'VTVGLIDNHKGNADIYLEELAELLKEQFGVAQVINYRKDSQSIPAPAEVLDDLASRCQAIIHAVAD' A
#
# COMPACT_ATOMS: atom_id res chain seq x y z
N VAL A 1 -3.49 -12.71 -7.33
CA VAL A 1 -3.08 -12.19 -6.01
C VAL A 1 -3.30 -10.70 -5.98
N THR A 2 -3.90 -10.18 -4.91
CA THR A 2 -4.13 -8.77 -4.64
C THR A 2 -3.23 -8.33 -3.50
N VAL A 3 -2.48 -7.25 -3.70
CA VAL A 3 -1.58 -6.66 -2.69
C VAL A 3 -2.11 -5.28 -2.30
N GLY A 4 -2.21 -5.02 -1.00
CA GLY A 4 -2.51 -3.70 -0.47
C GLY A 4 -1.23 -2.91 -0.24
N LEU A 5 -1.21 -1.63 -0.62
CA LEU A 5 -0.11 -0.70 -0.35
C LEU A 5 -0.63 0.45 0.50
N ILE A 6 0.01 0.70 1.63
CA ILE A 6 -0.29 1.81 2.51
C ILE A 6 0.85 2.83 2.42
N ASP A 7 0.53 4.01 1.90
CA ASP A 7 1.39 5.19 1.93
C ASP A 7 1.31 5.83 3.33
N ASN A 8 2.43 5.82 4.05
CA ASN A 8 2.54 6.41 5.38
C ASN A 8 2.60 7.95 5.36
N HIS A 9 2.52 8.60 4.20
CA HIS A 9 2.56 10.04 4.02
C HIS A 9 3.92 10.66 4.39
N LYS A 10 5.01 9.87 4.35
CA LYS A 10 6.40 10.37 4.37
C LYS A 10 6.81 10.86 2.99
N GLY A 11 7.88 11.66 2.94
CA GLY A 11 8.49 12.07 1.67
C GLY A 11 8.75 10.86 0.78
N ASN A 12 8.47 11.03 -0.52
CA ASN A 12 8.73 10.05 -1.58
C ASN A 12 8.07 8.67 -1.42
N ALA A 13 7.19 8.46 -0.43
CA ALA A 13 6.53 7.18 -0.22
C ALA A 13 5.55 6.85 -1.36
N ASP A 14 4.94 7.87 -1.96
CA ASP A 14 4.12 7.77 -3.16
C ASP A 14 4.92 7.29 -4.37
N ILE A 15 6.07 7.92 -4.65
CA ILE A 15 6.97 7.54 -5.74
C ILE A 15 7.45 6.10 -5.56
N TYR A 16 7.91 5.75 -4.34
CA TYR A 16 8.36 4.40 -4.03
C TYR A 16 7.26 3.35 -4.25
N LEU A 17 6.04 3.63 -3.80
CA LEU A 17 4.91 2.70 -3.92
C LEU A 17 4.41 2.55 -5.36
N GLU A 18 4.51 3.60 -6.18
CA GLU A 18 4.19 3.53 -7.60
C GLU A 18 5.14 2.57 -8.33
N GLU A 19 6.45 2.76 -8.19
CA GLU A 19 7.48 1.88 -8.75
C GLU A 19 7.33 0.44 -8.24
N LEU A 20 7.08 0.27 -6.94
CA LEU A 20 6.85 -1.05 -6.36
C LEU A 20 5.61 -1.73 -6.94
N ALA A 21 4.52 -1.00 -7.15
CA ALA A 21 3.29 -1.54 -7.73
C ALA A 21 3.49 -2.03 -9.17
N GLU A 22 4.31 -1.32 -9.96
CA GLU A 22 4.69 -1.73 -11.31
C GLU A 22 5.52 -3.02 -11.27
N LEU A 23 6.59 -3.04 -10.47
CA LEU A 23 7.46 -4.22 -10.32
C LEU A 23 6.69 -5.46 -9.87
N LEU A 24 5.74 -5.30 -8.92
CA LEU A 24 4.89 -6.39 -8.44
C LEU A 24 4.01 -6.98 -9.55
N LYS A 25 3.48 -6.15 -10.45
CA LYS A 25 2.68 -6.61 -11.58
C LYS A 25 3.57 -7.28 -12.64
N GLU A 26 4.66 -6.62 -13.03
CA GLU A 26 5.49 -7.03 -14.16
C GLU A 26 6.32 -8.28 -13.85
N GLN A 27 6.96 -8.33 -12.68
CA GLN A 27 7.91 -9.40 -12.35
C GLN A 27 7.28 -10.54 -11.55
N PHE A 28 6.23 -10.24 -10.77
CA PHE A 28 5.63 -11.21 -9.84
C PHE A 28 4.20 -11.58 -10.20
N GLY A 29 3.64 -11.02 -11.29
CA GLY A 29 2.29 -11.37 -11.76
C GLY A 29 1.18 -11.01 -10.77
N VAL A 30 1.39 -10.00 -9.92
CA VAL A 30 0.34 -9.48 -9.04
C VAL A 30 -0.80 -8.96 -9.92
N ALA A 31 -2.00 -9.51 -9.72
CA ALA A 31 -3.15 -9.22 -10.58
C ALA A 31 -3.76 -7.84 -10.28
N GLN A 32 -3.69 -7.42 -9.01
CA GLN A 32 -4.27 -6.17 -8.56
C GLN A 32 -3.47 -5.58 -7.40
N VAL A 33 -3.40 -4.25 -7.40
CA VAL A 33 -2.85 -3.47 -6.29
C VAL A 33 -3.94 -2.53 -5.79
N ILE A 34 -4.11 -2.44 -4.47
CA ILE A 34 -5.05 -1.51 -3.82
C ILE A 34 -4.25 -0.54 -2.96
N ASN A 35 -4.37 0.75 -3.24
CA ASN A 35 -3.63 1.79 -2.53
C ASN A 35 -4.50 2.46 -1.46
N TYR A 36 -3.90 2.75 -0.32
CA TYR A 36 -4.45 3.63 0.71
C TYR A 36 -3.36 4.61 1.17
N ARG A 37 -3.68 5.89 1.29
CA ARG A 37 -2.78 6.90 1.86
C ARG A 37 -3.33 7.38 3.19
N LYS A 38 -2.47 7.38 4.20
CA LYS A 38 -2.80 7.90 5.52
C LYS A 38 -2.92 9.43 5.51
N ASP A 39 -3.79 9.96 6.37
CA ASP A 39 -3.95 11.42 6.54
C ASP A 39 -2.65 12.08 7.02
N SER A 40 -1.90 11.41 7.88
CA SER A 40 -0.53 11.80 8.23
C SER A 40 0.25 10.60 8.78
N GLN A 41 1.57 10.73 8.85
CA GLN A 41 2.47 9.72 9.40
C GLN A 41 2.12 9.35 10.85
N SER A 42 1.68 10.35 11.64
CA SER A 42 1.41 10.22 13.07
C SER A 42 0.00 9.74 13.40
N ILE A 43 -0.90 9.66 12.42
CA ILE A 43 -2.28 9.19 12.61
C ILE A 43 -2.33 7.72 12.16
N PRO A 44 -2.87 6.77 12.93
CA PRO A 44 -3.03 5.39 12.46
C PRO A 44 -4.02 5.28 11.30
N ALA A 45 -3.86 4.28 10.44
CA ALA A 45 -4.91 3.95 9.47
C ALA A 45 -6.22 3.59 10.22
N PRO A 46 -7.39 4.08 9.78
CA PRO A 46 -8.67 3.72 10.39
C PRO A 46 -8.87 2.21 10.39
N ALA A 47 -9.45 1.68 11.48
CA ALA A 47 -9.69 0.23 11.61
C ALA A 47 -10.52 -0.32 10.44
N GLU A 48 -11.54 0.43 10.02
CA GLU A 48 -12.38 0.07 8.85
C GLU A 48 -11.59 -0.08 7.55
N VAL A 49 -10.56 0.74 7.35
CA VAL A 49 -9.67 0.65 6.18
C VAL A 49 -8.79 -0.59 6.28
N LEU A 50 -8.27 -0.89 7.47
CA LEU A 50 -7.46 -2.08 7.70
C LEU A 50 -8.28 -3.36 7.51
N ASP A 51 -9.52 -3.39 8.01
CA ASP A 51 -10.44 -4.52 7.85
C ASP A 51 -10.80 -4.73 6.38
N ASP A 52 -11.10 -3.66 5.65
CA ASP A 52 -11.38 -3.71 4.22
C ASP A 52 -10.16 -4.20 3.41
N LEU A 53 -8.96 -3.67 3.69
CA LEU A 53 -7.72 -4.14 3.05
C LEU A 53 -7.45 -5.62 3.37
N ALA A 54 -7.63 -6.05 4.63
CA ALA A 54 -7.45 -7.43 5.05
C ALA A 54 -8.44 -8.39 4.38
N SER A 55 -9.66 -7.93 4.10
CA SER A 55 -10.68 -8.73 3.41
C SER A 55 -10.39 -8.93 1.91
N ARG A 56 -9.68 -7.98 1.27
CA ARG A 56 -9.46 -7.94 -0.18
C ARG A 56 -8.05 -8.39 -0.60
N CYS A 57 -7.06 -8.24 0.29
CA CYS A 57 -5.65 -8.43 -0.02
C CYS A 57 -5.09 -9.70 0.61
N GLN A 58 -4.16 -10.36 -0.09
CA GLN A 58 -3.43 -11.50 0.44
C GLN A 58 -2.15 -11.08 1.17
N ALA A 59 -1.65 -9.88 0.88
CA ALA A 59 -0.54 -9.25 1.58
C ALA A 59 -0.76 -7.74 1.61
N ILE A 60 -0.24 -7.09 2.64
CA ILE A 60 -0.28 -5.63 2.80
C ILE A 60 1.14 -5.15 3.07
N ILE A 61 1.58 -4.12 2.34
CA ILE A 61 2.86 -3.45 2.51
C ILE A 61 2.55 -2.05 3.05
N HIS A 62 3.01 -1.75 4.26
CA HIS A 62 2.94 -0.41 4.83
C HIS A 62 4.30 0.27 4.65
N ALA A 63 4.39 1.13 3.64
CA ALA A 63 5.67 1.68 3.21
C ALA A 63 6.01 2.97 3.95
N VAL A 64 7.31 3.14 4.19
CA VAL A 64 7.92 4.32 4.77
C VAL A 64 9.13 4.66 3.91
N ALA A 65 9.24 5.91 3.47
CA ALA A 65 10.36 6.45 2.70
C ALA A 65 10.87 7.76 3.32
N ASP A 66 11.83 8.42 2.67
CA ASP A 66 12.47 9.65 3.15
C ASP A 66 11.90 10.91 2.49
#